data_AF-A0A935H3M3-F1
#
_entry.id   AF-A0A935H3M3-F1
#
_cell.length_a   1.000
_cell.length_b   1.000
_cell.length_c   1.000
_cell.angle_alpha   90.00
_cell.angle_beta   90.00
_cell.angle_gamma   90.00
#
_symmetry.space_group_name_H-M   'P 1'
#
loop_
_entity.id
_entity.type
_entity.pdbx_description
1 polymer ?
#
loop_
_entity_poly.entity_id
_entity_poly.type
_entity_poly.pdbx_seq_one_letter_code
_entity_poly.pdbx_strand_id
1 'polypeptide(L)'
;MNRVYKSIFNARTGTFVAVSEATSSGGKASKSNICALAPVALAIGLTLATPYAAAVTVGSDNNSAGFAAQPAGSAGSNLGIAVGPGAGVNVSGDRNTAIGQDAGNTVTGDRNIAIGRFAGSTVSGNFNNAIGHDAGRSVTGDNNNAFGEVAGRSVTGNQNNAFGTNAGQTVSGNQNNANGASAGRFVTGNGNTAIGTFAGNSVTGSQNNAIGANAGQSVSGSNNNAFGDAAGQNVTGDLNYASGDAAGRSVSGSYNQASGANAGRNVTGRSNQASGNSAGQNVTGSDNLASGTNAGQSISGNYNQASGWGAGRSVSGSYNQASGVIAGQSVTGSYNNASGYAAGQRVSGNDNQASGRNAGQSVTGFDNQASGCDAGQSVSGNDNQASGSFAGLSVTGSNNQAIGRNAGQSVSGSFNNASGGFAGQSVTGNNNQASGLAASVGGGGGLQAKHRRFNQPAGAVQAKASLAAITRPAASQVKRPKRPSQPGPGAHVARPAGAMQAKASQVAITRPAGSVRVKTSQVALTRPAEAVRVKPSQVALTRPAGSVRVKESQVAITRLAGSVRVKPSQVALPGQRAQCGSKRLR
;
A
#
# COMPACT_ATOMS: atom_id res chain seq x y z
N MET A 1 -47.17 -81.84 -3.65
CA MET A 1 -48.35 -80.96 -3.62
C MET A 1 -48.25 -80.00 -4.79
N ASN A 2 -49.16 -80.08 -5.78
CA ASN A 2 -49.18 -79.11 -6.87
C ASN A 2 -49.78 -77.79 -6.36
N ARG A 3 -48.98 -76.71 -6.35
CA ARG A 3 -49.51 -75.36 -6.14
C ARG A 3 -49.97 -74.82 -7.49
N VAL A 4 -51.27 -74.66 -7.67
CA VAL A 4 -51.84 -73.95 -8.81
C VAL A 4 -51.76 -72.45 -8.52
N TYR A 5 -51.08 -71.71 -9.38
CA TYR A 5 -51.04 -70.25 -9.33
C TYR A 5 -52.02 -69.70 -10.36
N LYS A 6 -52.94 -68.82 -9.95
CA LYS A 6 -53.78 -68.05 -10.88
C LYS A 6 -53.21 -66.63 -10.97
N SER A 7 -52.90 -66.19 -12.19
CA SER A 7 -52.58 -64.79 -12.48
C SER A 7 -53.85 -64.05 -12.89
N ILE A 8 -54.06 -62.86 -12.31
CA ILE A 8 -55.15 -61.95 -12.64
C ILE A 8 -54.55 -60.67 -13.16
N PHE A 9 -54.96 -60.25 -14.36
CA PHE A 9 -54.54 -58.97 -14.95
C PHE A 9 -55.56 -57.87 -14.62
N ASN A 10 -55.10 -56.79 -14.02
CA ASN A 10 -55.92 -55.60 -13.79
C ASN A 10 -55.72 -54.59 -14.92
N ALA A 11 -56.65 -54.60 -15.88
CA ALA A 11 -56.62 -53.70 -17.04
C ALA A 11 -56.71 -52.20 -16.70
N ARG A 12 -57.10 -51.83 -15.47
CA ARG A 12 -57.18 -50.42 -15.03
C ARG A 12 -55.86 -49.90 -14.46
N THR A 13 -54.97 -50.79 -14.00
CA THR A 13 -53.66 -50.45 -13.42
C THR A 13 -52.47 -51.00 -14.22
N GLY A 14 -52.72 -51.83 -15.22
CA GLY A 14 -51.67 -52.45 -16.06
C GLY A 14 -50.85 -53.52 -15.35
N THR A 15 -51.32 -54.05 -14.20
CA THR A 15 -50.55 -54.94 -13.34
C THR A 15 -51.11 -56.37 -13.31
N PHE A 16 -50.21 -57.35 -13.15
CA PHE A 16 -50.57 -58.74 -12.87
C PHE A 16 -50.45 -59.02 -11.37
N VAL A 17 -51.43 -59.73 -10.81
CA VAL A 17 -51.41 -60.24 -9.44
C VAL A 17 -51.45 -61.76 -9.49
N ALA A 18 -50.49 -62.44 -8.87
CA ALA A 18 -50.50 -63.89 -8.72
C ALA A 18 -51.09 -64.27 -7.36
N VAL A 19 -52.12 -65.09 -7.34
CA VAL A 19 -52.77 -65.59 -6.11
C VAL A 19 -52.51 -67.09 -5.98
N SER A 20 -52.08 -67.51 -4.79
CA SER A 20 -51.99 -68.91 -4.40
C SER A 20 -53.08 -69.25 -3.39
N GLU A 21 -53.93 -70.23 -3.71
CA GLU A 21 -54.91 -70.76 -2.76
C GLU A 21 -54.17 -71.70 -1.78
N ALA A 22 -54.21 -71.37 -0.48
CA ALA A 22 -53.73 -72.28 0.57
C ALA A 22 -54.84 -73.29 0.91
N THR A 23 -54.71 -74.52 0.42
CA THR A 23 -55.63 -75.62 0.76
C THR A 23 -55.54 -75.94 2.26
N SER A 24 -56.62 -75.70 3.01
CA SER A 24 -56.72 -76.04 4.42
C SER A 24 -56.64 -77.55 4.65
N SER A 25 -55.69 -78.00 5.46
CA SER A 25 -55.71 -79.37 6.01
C SER A 25 -56.92 -79.57 6.91
N GLY A 26 -57.56 -80.74 6.83
CA GLY A 26 -58.81 -81.01 7.54
C GLY A 26 -58.68 -80.96 9.06
N GLY A 27 -59.30 -79.95 9.68
CA GLY A 27 -59.50 -79.81 11.11
C GLY A 27 -60.93 -79.35 11.40
N LYS A 28 -61.57 -79.93 12.41
CA LYS A 28 -63.00 -79.67 12.71
C LYS A 28 -63.22 -78.20 13.11
N ALA A 29 -64.39 -77.68 12.73
CA ALA A 29 -64.75 -76.28 12.94
C ALA A 29 -64.78 -75.88 14.43
N SER A 30 -64.28 -74.67 14.71
CA SER A 30 -64.70 -73.86 15.84
C SER A 30 -65.22 -72.52 15.32
N LYS A 31 -66.36 -72.05 15.84
CA LYS A 31 -66.92 -70.72 15.51
C LYS A 31 -66.20 -69.64 16.32
N SER A 32 -66.29 -68.38 15.86
CA SER A 32 -65.70 -67.15 16.45
C SER A 32 -64.18 -67.22 16.67
N ASN A 33 -63.37 -66.52 15.87
CA ASN A 33 -63.23 -65.06 15.96
C ASN A 33 -62.76 -64.43 14.65
N ILE A 34 -63.03 -63.12 14.49
CA ILE A 34 -62.51 -62.30 13.39
C ILE A 34 -60.99 -62.17 13.56
N CYS A 35 -60.23 -62.88 12.73
CA CYS A 35 -58.79 -62.69 12.63
C CYS A 35 -58.51 -61.61 11.57
N ALA A 36 -57.77 -60.56 11.95
CA ALA A 36 -57.64 -59.35 11.13
C ALA A 36 -57.00 -59.63 9.76
N LEU A 37 -57.45 -58.88 8.74
CA LEU A 37 -56.77 -58.80 7.45
C LEU A 37 -55.35 -58.28 7.66
N ALA A 38 -54.36 -59.13 7.44
CA ALA A 38 -52.96 -58.71 7.33
C ALA A 38 -52.81 -57.80 6.09
N PRO A 39 -51.94 -56.76 6.15
CA PRO A 39 -51.72 -55.87 5.02
C PRO A 39 -51.16 -56.64 3.82
N VAL A 40 -51.78 -56.49 2.66
CA VAL A 40 -51.32 -57.11 1.40
C VAL A 40 -50.08 -56.37 0.90
N ALA A 41 -48.91 -56.99 1.05
CA ALA A 41 -47.68 -56.48 0.47
C ALA A 41 -47.69 -56.63 -1.05
N LEU A 42 -47.65 -55.50 -1.78
CA LEU A 42 -47.57 -55.47 -3.24
C LEU A 42 -46.11 -55.54 -3.69
N ALA A 43 -45.58 -56.75 -3.89
CA ALA A 43 -44.25 -56.95 -4.44
C ALA A 43 -44.26 -56.75 -5.98
N ILE A 44 -43.75 -55.61 -6.45
CA ILE A 44 -43.53 -55.35 -7.90
C ILE A 44 -42.20 -55.96 -8.32
N GLY A 45 -42.21 -57.23 -8.71
CA GLY A 45 -41.04 -57.92 -9.27
C GLY A 45 -40.79 -57.52 -10.73
N LEU A 46 -39.93 -56.53 -10.98
CA LEU A 46 -39.48 -56.19 -12.32
C LEU A 46 -38.27 -57.06 -12.74
N THR A 47 -38.53 -58.15 -13.44
CA THR A 47 -37.47 -59.01 -14.02
C THR A 47 -36.93 -58.40 -15.31
N LEU A 48 -35.83 -57.65 -15.21
CA LEU A 48 -35.07 -57.21 -16.38
C LEU A 48 -34.16 -58.35 -16.86
N ALA A 49 -34.35 -58.81 -18.10
CA ALA A 49 -33.61 -59.91 -18.70
C ALA A 49 -32.18 -59.51 -19.12
N THR A 50 -31.28 -59.35 -18.14
CA THR A 50 -29.82 -59.24 -18.36
C THR A 50 -29.08 -59.99 -17.24
N PRO A 51 -27.80 -60.40 -17.43
CA PRO A 51 -27.06 -61.16 -16.42
C PRO A 51 -26.69 -60.38 -15.14
N TYR A 52 -27.10 -59.12 -15.01
CA TYR A 52 -26.94 -58.32 -13.79
C TYR A 52 -28.28 -58.17 -13.06
N ALA A 53 -28.54 -59.10 -12.13
CA ALA A 53 -29.70 -59.03 -11.25
C ALA A 53 -29.59 -57.84 -10.27
N ALA A 54 -30.11 -56.68 -10.68
CA ALA A 54 -30.34 -55.55 -9.79
C ALA A 54 -31.57 -55.84 -8.92
N ALA A 55 -31.36 -56.46 -7.76
CA ALA A 55 -32.38 -56.46 -6.71
C ALA A 55 -32.60 -55.01 -6.27
N VAL A 56 -33.86 -54.56 -6.30
CA VAL A 56 -34.29 -53.24 -5.82
C VAL A 56 -35.01 -53.46 -4.50
N THR A 57 -34.33 -53.21 -3.38
CA THR A 57 -34.95 -53.20 -2.06
C THR A 57 -35.43 -51.78 -1.78
N VAL A 58 -36.74 -51.55 -1.90
CA VAL A 58 -37.40 -50.31 -1.46
C VAL A 58 -38.04 -50.56 -0.11
N GLY A 59 -37.47 -49.97 0.96
CA GLY A 59 -38.07 -50.00 2.28
C GLY A 59 -39.17 -48.96 2.41
N SER A 60 -40.44 -49.39 2.46
CA SER A 60 -41.48 -48.65 3.18
C SER A 60 -41.42 -49.08 4.64
N ASP A 61 -41.50 -48.14 5.59
CA ASP A 61 -41.26 -48.36 7.01
C ASP A 61 -41.90 -49.65 7.59
N ASN A 62 -41.08 -50.45 8.26
CA ASN A 62 -41.35 -51.66 9.05
C ASN A 62 -41.39 -53.04 8.37
N ASN A 63 -40.72 -53.95 9.08
CA ASN A 63 -40.94 -55.40 9.18
C ASN A 63 -40.43 -56.30 8.03
N SER A 64 -39.77 -57.37 8.46
CA SER A 64 -39.07 -58.37 7.64
C SER A 64 -39.98 -59.19 6.72
N ALA A 65 -39.64 -59.26 5.42
CA ALA A 65 -39.53 -60.49 4.61
C ALA A 65 -39.37 -60.21 3.09
N GLY A 66 -38.45 -60.91 2.41
CA GLY A 66 -38.35 -60.94 0.93
C GLY A 66 -37.02 -60.44 0.34
N PHE A 67 -35.88 -61.04 0.70
CA PHE A 67 -35.20 -62.08 -0.12
C PHE A 67 -34.63 -61.54 -1.44
N ALA A 68 -33.31 -61.49 -1.70
CA ALA A 68 -32.13 -62.11 -1.06
C ALA A 68 -30.86 -61.25 -1.31
N ALA A 69 -29.77 -61.31 -0.53
CA ALA A 69 -29.54 -62.02 0.73
C ALA A 69 -28.56 -61.22 1.61
N GLN A 70 -28.95 -60.89 2.85
CA GLN A 70 -27.98 -60.62 3.92
C GLN A 70 -27.62 -61.96 4.60
N PRO A 71 -26.34 -62.23 4.88
CA PRO A 71 -25.94 -63.26 5.83
C PRO A 71 -26.56 -62.95 7.20
N ALA A 72 -27.11 -63.97 7.88
CA ALA A 72 -27.75 -63.77 9.18
C ALA A 72 -26.71 -63.31 10.24
N GLY A 73 -26.86 -62.08 10.74
CA GLY A 73 -25.96 -61.51 11.75
C GLY A 73 -26.30 -60.08 12.19
N SER A 74 -26.87 -59.25 11.32
CA SER A 74 -27.15 -57.84 11.60
C SER A 74 -28.60 -57.60 12.02
N ALA A 75 -28.86 -57.54 13.32
CA ALA A 75 -30.14 -57.08 13.84
C ALA A 75 -30.19 -55.53 13.86
N GLY A 76 -31.05 -54.93 13.02
CA GLY A 76 -31.65 -53.61 13.34
C GLY A 76 -31.47 -52.43 12.38
N SER A 77 -30.94 -52.54 11.16
CA SER A 77 -30.78 -51.38 10.26
C SER A 77 -31.99 -51.11 9.36
N ASN A 78 -32.64 -49.95 9.52
CA ASN A 78 -33.66 -49.46 8.58
C ASN A 78 -33.00 -48.78 7.38
N LEU A 79 -32.30 -49.55 6.55
CA LEU A 79 -31.80 -49.07 5.25
C LEU A 79 -33.00 -48.71 4.36
N GLY A 80 -33.09 -47.47 3.89
CA GLY A 80 -34.26 -46.99 3.15
C GLY A 80 -34.30 -47.51 1.71
N ILE A 81 -33.16 -47.49 1.02
CA ILE A 81 -33.02 -47.95 -0.37
C ILE A 81 -31.70 -48.68 -0.53
N ALA A 82 -31.73 -49.88 -1.12
CA ALA A 82 -30.54 -50.62 -1.57
C ALA A 82 -30.73 -51.18 -2.98
N VAL A 83 -29.82 -50.84 -3.90
CA VAL A 83 -29.86 -51.32 -5.29
C VAL A 83 -28.47 -51.67 -5.80
N GLY A 84 -28.26 -52.93 -6.18
CA GLY A 84 -27.04 -53.43 -6.84
C GLY A 84 -26.16 -54.34 -5.96
N PRO A 85 -25.19 -55.05 -6.56
CA PRO A 85 -24.38 -56.03 -5.84
C PRO A 85 -23.53 -55.39 -4.74
N GLY A 86 -23.59 -55.94 -3.52
CA GLY A 86 -22.80 -55.44 -2.38
C GLY A 86 -23.26 -54.09 -1.81
N ALA A 87 -24.36 -53.52 -2.30
CA ALA A 87 -24.92 -52.28 -1.75
C ALA A 87 -25.53 -52.52 -0.36
N GLY A 88 -25.22 -51.66 0.61
CA GLY A 88 -25.91 -51.65 1.91
C GLY A 88 -25.76 -52.90 2.80
N VAL A 89 -24.68 -53.69 2.65
CA VAL A 89 -24.53 -55.00 3.32
C VAL A 89 -24.37 -54.89 4.84
N ASN A 90 -23.39 -54.10 5.29
CA ASN A 90 -22.97 -53.94 6.69
C ASN A 90 -23.43 -52.58 7.24
N VAL A 91 -24.73 -52.31 7.15
CA VAL A 91 -25.32 -51.07 7.64
C VAL A 91 -25.88 -51.28 9.05
N SER A 92 -25.61 -50.34 9.96
CA SER A 92 -26.24 -50.27 11.29
C SER A 92 -27.00 -48.96 11.55
N GLY A 93 -26.83 -47.94 10.71
CA GLY A 93 -27.57 -46.67 10.80
C GLY A 93 -28.83 -46.64 9.93
N ASP A 94 -29.73 -45.71 10.25
CA ASP A 94 -31.08 -45.61 9.70
C ASP A 94 -31.20 -44.67 8.49
N ARG A 95 -32.18 -44.95 7.60
CA ARG A 95 -32.59 -44.11 6.47
C ARG A 95 -31.50 -43.80 5.45
N ASN A 96 -30.52 -44.68 5.31
CA ASN A 96 -29.49 -44.58 4.28
C ASN A 96 -30.04 -44.97 2.89
N THR A 97 -29.44 -44.46 1.82
CA THR A 97 -29.75 -44.78 0.41
C THR A 97 -28.47 -45.23 -0.30
N ALA A 98 -28.48 -46.41 -0.90
CA ALA A 98 -27.33 -47.02 -1.58
C ALA A 98 -27.73 -47.54 -2.97
N ILE A 99 -27.12 -47.00 -4.03
CA ILE A 99 -27.41 -47.37 -5.43
C ILE A 99 -26.10 -47.52 -6.21
N GLY A 100 -25.76 -48.75 -6.59
CA GLY A 100 -24.54 -49.09 -7.33
C GLY A 100 -23.77 -50.24 -6.69
N GLN A 101 -22.81 -50.81 -7.43
CA GLN A 101 -21.95 -51.87 -6.91
C GLN A 101 -21.16 -51.37 -5.69
N ASP A 102 -21.28 -52.07 -4.56
CA ASP A 102 -20.62 -51.77 -3.28
C ASP A 102 -20.88 -50.34 -2.74
N ALA A 103 -21.98 -49.71 -3.17
CA ALA A 103 -22.41 -48.41 -2.67
C ALA A 103 -22.90 -48.54 -1.22
N GLY A 104 -22.47 -47.66 -0.31
CA GLY A 104 -22.94 -47.70 1.09
C GLY A 104 -22.67 -49.04 1.79
N ASN A 105 -21.60 -49.76 1.43
CA ASN A 105 -21.39 -51.15 1.85
C ASN A 105 -21.29 -51.29 3.39
N THR A 106 -20.54 -50.41 4.07
CA THR A 106 -20.35 -50.42 5.52
C THR A 106 -20.68 -49.04 6.08
N VAL A 107 -21.87 -48.88 6.69
CA VAL A 107 -22.37 -47.57 7.13
C VAL A 107 -22.94 -47.64 8.54
N THR A 108 -22.31 -46.95 9.49
CA THR A 108 -22.76 -46.94 10.89
C THR A 108 -23.60 -45.72 11.27
N GLY A 109 -23.60 -44.67 10.45
CA GLY A 109 -24.40 -43.45 10.68
C GLY A 109 -25.67 -43.37 9.83
N ASP A 110 -26.48 -42.35 10.10
CA ASP A 110 -27.83 -42.19 9.57
C ASP A 110 -27.90 -41.26 8.35
N ARG A 111 -28.92 -41.47 7.51
CA ARG A 111 -29.39 -40.54 6.45
C ARG A 111 -28.31 -40.16 5.42
N ASN A 112 -27.40 -41.09 5.13
CA ASN A 112 -26.39 -40.94 4.07
C ASN A 112 -26.95 -41.37 2.70
N ILE A 113 -26.50 -40.71 1.64
CA ILE A 113 -26.83 -41.04 0.24
C ILE A 113 -25.54 -41.46 -0.49
N ALA A 114 -25.55 -42.64 -1.09
CA ALA A 114 -24.45 -43.23 -1.83
C ALA A 114 -24.95 -43.71 -3.21
N ILE A 115 -24.54 -43.04 -4.29
CA ILE A 115 -24.98 -43.33 -5.66
C ILE A 115 -23.77 -43.41 -6.60
N GLY A 116 -23.47 -44.61 -7.07
CA GLY A 116 -22.31 -44.92 -7.91
C GLY A 116 -21.52 -46.10 -7.38
N ARG A 117 -20.69 -46.71 -8.25
CA ARG A 117 -19.82 -47.81 -7.85
C ARG A 117 -18.81 -47.35 -6.79
N PHE A 118 -18.72 -48.08 -5.68
CA PHE A 118 -17.93 -47.74 -4.48
C PHE A 118 -18.28 -46.40 -3.80
N ALA A 119 -19.39 -45.74 -4.18
CA ALA A 119 -19.80 -44.50 -3.55
C ALA A 119 -20.15 -44.73 -2.08
N GLY A 120 -19.64 -43.91 -1.16
CA GLY A 120 -19.95 -44.06 0.27
C GLY A 120 -19.63 -45.44 0.86
N SER A 121 -18.66 -46.19 0.31
CA SER A 121 -18.42 -47.60 0.67
C SER A 121 -18.19 -47.82 2.17
N THR A 122 -17.57 -46.87 2.88
CA THR A 122 -17.31 -46.91 4.31
C THR A 122 -17.65 -45.55 4.93
N VAL A 123 -18.73 -45.45 5.70
CA VAL A 123 -19.18 -44.16 6.29
C VAL A 123 -19.52 -44.34 7.76
N SER A 124 -18.84 -43.61 8.65
CA SER A 124 -19.08 -43.69 10.10
C SER A 124 -19.88 -42.51 10.69
N GLY A 125 -20.25 -41.53 9.86
CA GLY A 125 -21.05 -40.37 10.26
C GLY A 125 -22.38 -40.24 9.50
N ASN A 126 -23.04 -39.11 9.69
CA ASN A 126 -24.44 -38.88 9.33
C ASN A 126 -24.59 -37.82 8.22
N PHE A 127 -25.70 -37.86 7.49
CA PHE A 127 -26.08 -36.84 6.51
C PHE A 127 -25.05 -36.60 5.37
N ASN A 128 -24.23 -37.59 5.03
CA ASN A 128 -23.24 -37.48 3.96
C ASN A 128 -23.86 -37.83 2.60
N ASN A 129 -23.55 -37.05 1.56
CA ASN A 129 -23.97 -37.29 0.17
C ASN A 129 -22.75 -37.64 -0.68
N ALA A 130 -22.79 -38.79 -1.36
CA ALA A 130 -21.72 -39.31 -2.19
C ALA A 130 -22.29 -39.78 -3.54
N ILE A 131 -22.05 -39.02 -4.61
CA ILE A 131 -22.59 -39.29 -5.95
C ILE A 131 -21.46 -39.30 -6.99
N GLY A 132 -21.16 -40.47 -7.54
CA GLY A 132 -20.09 -40.70 -8.51
C GLY A 132 -19.30 -41.98 -8.22
N HIS A 133 -18.51 -42.45 -9.18
CA HIS A 133 -17.59 -43.57 -8.98
C HIS A 133 -16.51 -43.20 -7.94
N ASP A 134 -16.31 -44.03 -6.91
CA ASP A 134 -15.42 -43.77 -5.76
C ASP A 134 -15.71 -42.46 -4.98
N ALA A 135 -16.86 -41.81 -5.21
CA ALA A 135 -17.23 -40.59 -4.50
C ALA A 135 -17.46 -40.89 -3.01
N GLY A 136 -16.90 -40.08 -2.10
CA GLY A 136 -17.14 -40.28 -0.66
C GLY A 136 -16.75 -41.67 -0.13
N ARG A 137 -15.85 -42.41 -0.79
CA ARG A 137 -15.61 -43.85 -0.53
C ARG A 137 -15.35 -44.18 0.94
N SER A 138 -14.59 -43.34 1.63
CA SER A 138 -14.29 -43.45 3.07
C SER A 138 -14.55 -42.11 3.75
N VAL A 139 -15.58 -42.02 4.60
CA VAL A 139 -15.96 -40.80 5.31
C VAL A 139 -16.10 -41.04 6.82
N THR A 140 -15.31 -40.31 7.60
CA THR A 140 -15.41 -40.22 9.05
C THR A 140 -15.81 -38.80 9.43
N GLY A 141 -17.11 -38.58 9.60
CA GLY A 141 -17.69 -37.27 9.94
C GLY A 141 -19.06 -37.04 9.29
N ASP A 142 -19.67 -35.91 9.60
CA ASP A 142 -21.05 -35.59 9.27
C ASP A 142 -21.19 -34.48 8.21
N ASN A 143 -22.30 -34.49 7.47
CA ASN A 143 -22.70 -33.43 6.53
C ASN A 143 -21.70 -33.16 5.38
N ASN A 144 -20.95 -34.17 4.93
CA ASN A 144 -20.05 -34.03 3.79
C ASN A 144 -20.76 -34.29 2.45
N ASN A 145 -20.42 -33.51 1.44
CA ASN A 145 -20.99 -33.56 0.09
C ASN A 145 -19.89 -33.87 -0.92
N ALA A 146 -20.03 -34.96 -1.67
CA ALA A 146 -19.07 -35.44 -2.65
C ALA A 146 -19.78 -35.79 -3.97
N PHE A 147 -19.56 -35.00 -5.01
CA PHE A 147 -20.24 -35.10 -6.29
C PHE A 147 -19.23 -35.10 -7.44
N GLY A 148 -19.06 -36.24 -8.10
CA GLY A 148 -18.10 -36.44 -9.19
C GLY A 148 -17.20 -37.65 -8.97
N GLU A 149 -16.48 -38.05 -10.02
CA GLU A 149 -15.57 -39.19 -9.97
C GLU A 149 -14.42 -38.92 -8.98
N VAL A 150 -14.26 -39.81 -7.99
CA VAL A 150 -13.24 -39.71 -6.93
C VAL A 150 -13.35 -38.42 -6.08
N ALA A 151 -14.49 -37.72 -6.13
CA ALA A 151 -14.74 -36.55 -5.29
C ALA A 151 -14.85 -36.99 -3.81
N GLY A 152 -14.18 -36.30 -2.88
CA GLY A 152 -14.28 -36.62 -1.46
C GLY A 152 -13.87 -38.06 -1.08
N ARG A 153 -13.03 -38.75 -1.86
CA ARG A 153 -12.77 -40.20 -1.70
C ARG A 153 -12.37 -40.59 -0.26
N SER A 154 -11.63 -39.73 0.43
CA SER A 154 -11.18 -39.98 1.80
C SER A 154 -11.33 -38.70 2.63
N VAL A 155 -12.36 -38.63 3.47
CA VAL A 155 -12.68 -37.46 4.30
C VAL A 155 -12.69 -37.84 5.78
N THR A 156 -11.90 -37.12 6.58
CA THR A 156 -11.98 -37.12 8.04
C THR A 156 -12.32 -35.70 8.49
N GLY A 157 -13.55 -35.49 8.94
CA GLY A 157 -14.09 -34.17 9.30
C GLY A 157 -15.50 -33.93 8.74
N ASN A 158 -16.03 -32.75 9.05
CA ASN A 158 -17.44 -32.41 8.89
C ASN A 158 -17.64 -31.25 7.89
N GLN A 159 -18.83 -31.18 7.29
CA GLN A 159 -19.28 -30.03 6.48
C GLN A 159 -18.38 -29.72 5.27
N ASN A 160 -17.68 -30.71 4.72
CA ASN A 160 -16.85 -30.51 3.52
C ASN A 160 -17.67 -30.70 2.24
N ASN A 161 -17.42 -29.87 1.24
CA ASN A 161 -18.11 -29.85 -0.04
C ASN A 161 -17.10 -30.09 -1.17
N ALA A 162 -17.31 -31.11 -1.99
CA ALA A 162 -16.43 -31.53 -3.06
C ALA A 162 -17.24 -31.78 -4.35
N PHE A 163 -17.06 -30.93 -5.36
CA PHE A 163 -17.78 -30.96 -6.62
C PHE A 163 -16.78 -31.00 -7.80
N GLY A 164 -16.80 -32.08 -8.57
CA GLY A 164 -15.93 -32.31 -9.74
C GLY A 164 -14.92 -33.44 -9.55
N THR A 165 -14.34 -33.91 -10.66
CA THR A 165 -13.42 -35.04 -10.68
C THR A 165 -12.17 -34.79 -9.83
N ASN A 166 -11.88 -35.68 -8.88
CA ASN A 166 -10.83 -35.55 -7.85
C ASN A 166 -10.95 -34.30 -6.94
N ALA A 167 -12.09 -33.59 -6.91
CA ALA A 167 -12.29 -32.49 -5.96
C ALA A 167 -12.28 -33.03 -4.52
N GLY A 168 -11.56 -32.39 -3.59
CA GLY A 168 -11.53 -32.85 -2.19
C GLY A 168 -11.07 -34.30 -1.99
N GLN A 169 -10.25 -34.86 -2.87
CA GLN A 169 -9.92 -36.31 -2.89
C GLN A 169 -9.48 -36.86 -1.52
N THR A 170 -8.63 -36.11 -0.80
CA THR A 170 -8.20 -36.42 0.56
C THR A 170 -8.34 -35.16 1.43
N VAL A 171 -9.26 -35.19 2.39
CA VAL A 171 -9.51 -34.09 3.33
C VAL A 171 -9.40 -34.59 4.78
N SER A 172 -8.62 -33.89 5.60
CA SER A 172 -8.50 -34.09 7.04
C SER A 172 -8.76 -32.77 7.75
N GLY A 173 -10.01 -32.33 7.76
CA GLY A 173 -10.44 -31.00 8.22
C GLY A 173 -11.92 -30.76 7.99
N ASN A 174 -12.42 -29.61 8.44
CA ASN A 174 -13.83 -29.24 8.41
C ASN A 174 -14.09 -28.05 7.49
N GLN A 175 -15.33 -27.92 7.00
CA GLN A 175 -15.85 -26.72 6.32
C GLN A 175 -15.07 -26.32 5.05
N ASN A 176 -14.41 -27.27 4.39
CA ASN A 176 -13.69 -26.99 3.14
C ASN A 176 -14.63 -27.09 1.93
N ASN A 177 -14.55 -26.11 1.02
CA ASN A 177 -15.29 -26.09 -0.24
C ASN A 177 -14.33 -26.29 -1.41
N ALA A 178 -14.53 -27.32 -2.21
CA ALA A 178 -13.77 -27.64 -3.41
C ALA A 178 -14.73 -27.78 -4.61
N ASN A 179 -14.59 -26.91 -5.61
CA ASN A 179 -15.43 -26.92 -6.81
C ASN A 179 -14.55 -26.77 -8.07
N GLY A 180 -14.48 -27.82 -8.86
CA GLY A 180 -13.63 -27.91 -10.07
C GLY A 180 -12.72 -29.13 -10.05
N ALA A 181 -12.22 -29.51 -11.23
CA ALA A 181 -11.38 -30.70 -11.35
C ALA A 181 -10.07 -30.54 -10.55
N SER A 182 -9.82 -31.48 -9.63
CA SER A 182 -8.71 -31.45 -8.66
C SER A 182 -8.64 -30.17 -7.79
N ALA A 183 -9.76 -29.46 -7.61
CA ALA A 183 -9.87 -28.40 -6.61
C ALA A 183 -9.75 -28.99 -5.19
N GLY A 184 -9.04 -28.34 -4.27
CA GLY A 184 -8.95 -28.81 -2.87
C GLY A 184 -8.47 -30.25 -2.72
N ARG A 185 -7.66 -30.77 -3.64
CA ARG A 185 -7.42 -32.23 -3.78
C ARG A 185 -6.82 -32.86 -2.52
N PHE A 186 -5.90 -32.16 -1.86
CA PHE A 186 -5.25 -32.59 -0.63
C PHE A 186 -5.35 -31.45 0.40
N VAL A 187 -6.19 -31.60 1.42
CA VAL A 187 -6.43 -30.55 2.42
C VAL A 187 -6.34 -31.09 3.84
N THR A 188 -5.56 -30.44 4.71
CA THR A 188 -5.49 -30.77 6.15
C THR A 188 -5.89 -29.60 7.05
N GLY A 189 -6.28 -28.47 6.46
CA GLY A 189 -6.80 -27.31 7.17
C GLY A 189 -8.33 -27.25 7.20
N ASN A 190 -8.85 -26.21 7.86
CA ASN A 190 -10.29 -25.96 7.99
C ASN A 190 -10.72 -24.71 7.21
N GLY A 191 -11.97 -24.67 6.74
CA GLY A 191 -12.59 -23.46 6.21
C GLY A 191 -11.98 -22.93 4.92
N ASN A 192 -11.30 -23.77 4.12
CA ASN A 192 -10.70 -23.35 2.87
C ASN A 192 -11.72 -23.39 1.72
N THR A 193 -11.69 -22.41 0.82
CA THR A 193 -12.52 -22.38 -0.41
C THR A 193 -11.62 -22.44 -1.64
N ALA A 194 -11.84 -23.42 -2.50
CA ALA A 194 -11.10 -23.69 -3.72
C ALA A 194 -12.07 -23.83 -4.90
N ILE A 195 -12.06 -22.88 -5.84
CA ILE A 195 -12.97 -22.82 -6.98
C ILE A 195 -12.17 -22.66 -8.28
N GLY A 196 -12.18 -23.68 -9.13
CA GLY A 196 -11.43 -23.74 -10.39
C GLY A 196 -10.51 -24.96 -10.48
N THR A 197 -10.08 -25.29 -11.70
CA THR A 197 -9.19 -26.42 -11.96
C THR A 197 -7.86 -26.25 -11.22
N PHE A 198 -7.47 -27.24 -10.42
CA PHE A 198 -6.29 -27.19 -9.52
C PHE A 198 -6.26 -26.03 -8.50
N ALA A 199 -7.37 -25.32 -8.26
CA ALA A 199 -7.45 -24.34 -7.19
C ALA A 199 -7.23 -25.03 -5.83
N GLY A 200 -6.41 -24.46 -4.94
CA GLY A 200 -6.18 -25.03 -3.60
C GLY A 200 -5.73 -26.50 -3.62
N ASN A 201 -4.95 -26.94 -4.61
CA ASN A 201 -4.69 -28.37 -4.84
C ASN A 201 -4.02 -29.09 -3.64
N SER A 202 -3.14 -28.39 -2.93
CA SER A 202 -2.47 -28.85 -1.71
C SER A 202 -2.48 -27.74 -0.66
N VAL A 203 -3.30 -27.88 0.39
CA VAL A 203 -3.49 -26.83 1.41
C VAL A 203 -3.41 -27.41 2.83
N THR A 204 -2.39 -27.01 3.59
CA THR A 204 -2.26 -27.40 5.00
C THR A 204 -2.74 -26.32 5.97
N GLY A 205 -2.78 -25.06 5.53
CA GLY A 205 -3.32 -23.95 6.32
C GLY A 205 -4.85 -23.85 6.27
N SER A 206 -5.41 -22.92 7.04
CA SER A 206 -6.86 -22.75 7.20
C SER A 206 -7.36 -21.40 6.68
N GLN A 207 -8.66 -21.30 6.42
CA GLN A 207 -9.34 -20.05 6.04
C GLN A 207 -8.79 -19.40 4.75
N ASN A 208 -8.23 -20.20 3.83
CA ASN A 208 -7.73 -19.70 2.55
C ASN A 208 -8.82 -19.69 1.48
N ASN A 209 -8.90 -18.61 0.69
CA ASN A 209 -9.78 -18.50 -0.47
C ASN A 209 -8.95 -18.52 -1.77
N ALA A 210 -9.26 -19.44 -2.67
CA ALA A 210 -8.57 -19.66 -3.94
C ALA A 210 -9.59 -19.79 -5.06
N ILE A 211 -9.72 -18.77 -5.92
CA ILE A 211 -10.71 -18.73 -7.01
C ILE A 211 -10.01 -18.39 -8.33
N GLY A 212 -10.01 -19.35 -9.25
CA GLY A 212 -9.29 -19.30 -10.51
C GLY A 212 -8.55 -20.62 -10.78
N ALA A 213 -8.18 -20.87 -12.04
CA ALA A 213 -7.31 -22.01 -12.34
C ALA A 213 -5.98 -21.86 -11.59
N ASN A 214 -5.46 -22.93 -10.99
CA ASN A 214 -4.21 -22.93 -10.23
C ASN A 214 -4.11 -21.90 -9.07
N ALA A 215 -5.20 -21.20 -8.72
CA ALA A 215 -5.22 -20.22 -7.65
C ALA A 215 -4.90 -20.93 -6.33
N GLY A 216 -3.98 -20.40 -5.53
CA GLY A 216 -3.59 -21.01 -4.25
C GLY A 216 -3.17 -22.48 -4.37
N GLN A 217 -2.59 -22.93 -5.49
CA GLN A 217 -2.36 -24.36 -5.77
C GLN A 217 -1.64 -25.10 -4.63
N SER A 218 -0.66 -24.44 -4.00
CA SER A 218 0.13 -24.96 -2.88
C SER A 218 0.19 -23.87 -1.80
N VAL A 219 -0.49 -24.08 -0.66
CA VAL A 219 -0.57 -23.08 0.42
C VAL A 219 -0.40 -23.74 1.79
N SER A 220 0.66 -23.37 2.52
CA SER A 220 0.86 -23.82 3.90
C SER A 220 0.41 -22.82 4.95
N GLY A 221 0.36 -21.53 4.60
CA GLY A 221 -0.14 -20.46 5.48
C GLY A 221 -1.67 -20.38 5.51
N SER A 222 -2.19 -19.51 6.37
CA SER A 222 -3.62 -19.35 6.65
C SER A 222 -4.14 -17.95 6.33
N ASN A 223 -5.46 -17.83 6.13
CA ASN A 223 -6.16 -16.57 5.83
C ASN A 223 -5.70 -15.87 4.54
N ASN A 224 -5.16 -16.61 3.57
CA ASN A 224 -4.73 -16.06 2.29
C ASN A 224 -5.90 -15.98 1.31
N ASN A 225 -5.95 -14.93 0.50
CA ASN A 225 -6.96 -14.71 -0.54
C ASN A 225 -6.29 -14.63 -1.91
N ALA A 226 -6.74 -15.45 -2.86
CA ALA A 226 -6.17 -15.59 -4.20
C ALA A 226 -7.27 -15.62 -5.26
N PHE A 227 -7.30 -14.62 -6.14
CA PHE A 227 -8.31 -14.45 -7.19
C PHE A 227 -7.65 -14.26 -8.56
N GLY A 228 -7.85 -15.20 -9.49
CA GLY A 228 -7.25 -15.19 -10.84
C GLY A 228 -6.40 -16.42 -11.14
N ASP A 229 -6.01 -16.61 -12.41
CA ASP A 229 -5.15 -17.75 -12.80
C ASP A 229 -3.78 -17.65 -12.12
N ALA A 230 -3.34 -18.75 -11.52
CA ALA A 230 -2.10 -18.87 -10.73
C ALA A 230 -1.90 -17.81 -9.62
N ALA A 231 -2.94 -17.07 -9.23
CA ALA A 231 -2.88 -16.11 -8.13
C ALA A 231 -2.57 -16.83 -6.82
N GLY A 232 -1.68 -16.28 -5.98
CA GLY A 232 -1.32 -16.89 -4.69
C GLY A 232 -0.73 -18.30 -4.79
N GLN A 233 -0.20 -18.70 -5.96
CA GLN A 233 0.44 -20.01 -6.11
C GLN A 233 1.74 -20.08 -5.31
N ASN A 234 1.96 -21.14 -4.52
CA ASN A 234 3.13 -21.35 -3.66
C ASN A 234 3.26 -20.26 -2.56
N VAL A 235 2.33 -20.25 -1.61
CA VAL A 235 2.32 -19.30 -0.48
C VAL A 235 2.55 -20.02 0.84
N THR A 236 3.58 -19.62 1.59
CA THR A 236 3.87 -20.17 2.92
C THR A 236 3.54 -19.21 4.06
N GLY A 237 3.39 -17.91 3.77
CA GLY A 237 3.00 -16.89 4.75
C GLY A 237 1.48 -16.77 4.93
N ASP A 238 1.09 -15.99 5.92
CA ASP A 238 -0.32 -15.78 6.32
C ASP A 238 -0.87 -14.44 5.82
N LEU A 239 -2.20 -14.32 5.75
CA LEU A 239 -2.91 -13.04 5.60
C LEU A 239 -2.51 -12.26 4.32
N ASN A 240 -2.09 -12.96 3.26
CA ASN A 240 -1.79 -12.35 1.98
C ASN A 240 -3.05 -12.20 1.11
N TYR A 241 -3.09 -11.16 0.28
CA TYR A 241 -4.14 -10.91 -0.71
C TYR A 241 -3.52 -10.84 -2.10
N ALA A 242 -4.05 -11.60 -3.06
CA ALA A 242 -3.59 -11.66 -4.43
C ALA A 242 -4.78 -11.62 -5.41
N SER A 243 -4.76 -10.68 -6.36
CA SER A 243 -5.81 -10.50 -7.36
C SER A 243 -5.23 -10.20 -8.74
N GLY A 244 -5.45 -11.10 -9.70
CA GLY A 244 -4.94 -11.02 -11.07
C GLY A 244 -4.00 -12.18 -11.45
N ASP A 245 -3.74 -12.32 -12.75
CA ASP A 245 -2.86 -13.36 -13.32
C ASP A 245 -1.50 -13.41 -12.62
N ALA A 246 -1.14 -14.56 -12.04
CA ALA A 246 0.09 -14.81 -11.30
C ALA A 246 0.43 -13.77 -10.21
N ALA A 247 -0.56 -13.01 -9.72
CA ALA A 247 -0.39 -12.07 -8.61
C ALA A 247 -0.07 -12.81 -7.32
N GLY A 248 0.80 -12.27 -6.46
CA GLY A 248 1.12 -12.90 -5.16
C GLY A 248 1.73 -14.30 -5.25
N ARG A 249 2.32 -14.67 -6.40
CA ARG A 249 2.91 -15.99 -6.62
C ARG A 249 4.30 -16.09 -5.97
N SER A 250 4.59 -17.22 -5.34
CA SER A 250 5.85 -17.48 -4.62
C SER A 250 6.10 -16.46 -3.51
N VAL A 251 5.21 -16.46 -2.50
CA VAL A 251 5.25 -15.52 -1.37
C VAL A 251 5.46 -16.26 -0.05
N SER A 252 6.57 -15.99 0.63
CA SER A 252 6.88 -16.61 1.93
C SER A 252 6.60 -15.71 3.13
N GLY A 253 6.48 -14.40 2.93
CA GLY A 253 6.11 -13.45 3.98
C GLY A 253 4.59 -13.30 4.15
N SER A 254 4.18 -12.61 5.21
CA SER A 254 2.78 -12.41 5.59
C SER A 254 2.30 -10.98 5.33
N TYR A 255 0.98 -10.76 5.31
CA TYR A 255 0.34 -9.44 5.16
C TYR A 255 0.63 -8.71 3.83
N ASN A 256 1.08 -9.40 2.78
CA ASN A 256 1.33 -8.77 1.48
C ASN A 256 0.04 -8.62 0.67
N GLN A 257 -0.10 -7.51 -0.05
CA GLN A 257 -1.23 -7.21 -0.92
C GLN A 257 -0.74 -7.06 -2.37
N ALA A 258 -1.31 -7.82 -3.30
CA ALA A 258 -0.96 -7.83 -4.71
C ALA A 258 -2.20 -7.70 -5.59
N SER A 259 -2.21 -6.71 -6.49
CA SER A 259 -3.31 -6.47 -7.43
C SER A 259 -2.80 -6.13 -8.82
N GLY A 260 -3.18 -6.91 -9.82
CA GLY A 260 -2.70 -6.80 -11.20
C GLY A 260 -1.76 -7.93 -11.61
N ALA A 261 -1.65 -8.16 -12.92
CA ALA A 261 -0.89 -9.30 -13.44
C ALA A 261 0.60 -9.24 -13.04
N ASN A 262 1.12 -10.34 -12.50
CA ASN A 262 2.46 -10.48 -11.90
C ASN A 262 2.79 -9.48 -10.77
N ALA A 263 1.80 -8.80 -10.19
CA ALA A 263 2.02 -7.92 -9.03
C ALA A 263 2.41 -8.75 -7.79
N GLY A 264 3.32 -8.24 -6.95
CA GLY A 264 3.67 -8.86 -5.66
C GLY A 264 4.14 -10.31 -5.77
N ARG A 265 4.74 -10.69 -6.90
CA ARG A 265 5.36 -12.00 -7.12
C ARG A 265 6.71 -12.06 -6.39
N ASN A 266 7.21 -13.26 -6.09
CA ASN A 266 8.52 -13.50 -5.49
C ASN A 266 8.80 -12.61 -4.25
N VAL A 267 7.89 -12.58 -3.27
CA VAL A 267 8.00 -11.72 -2.08
C VAL A 267 8.37 -12.54 -0.85
N THR A 268 9.52 -12.23 -0.23
CA THR A 268 9.95 -12.90 1.02
C THR A 268 9.68 -12.08 2.27
N GLY A 269 9.57 -10.75 2.15
CA GLY A 269 9.24 -9.87 3.26
C GLY A 269 7.74 -9.73 3.52
N ARG A 270 7.38 -8.93 4.53
CA ARG A 270 6.00 -8.74 5.01
C ARG A 270 5.43 -7.37 4.65
N SER A 271 4.11 -7.23 4.75
CA SER A 271 3.41 -5.93 4.68
C SER A 271 3.64 -5.14 3.38
N ASN A 272 4.06 -5.79 2.28
CA ASN A 272 4.29 -5.10 1.02
C ASN A 272 2.98 -4.92 0.25
N GLN A 273 2.77 -3.76 -0.36
CA GLN A 273 1.60 -3.44 -1.19
C GLN A 273 2.03 -3.22 -2.64
N ALA A 274 1.50 -4.03 -3.55
CA ALA A 274 1.79 -4.00 -4.98
C ALA A 274 0.50 -3.84 -5.80
N SER A 275 0.42 -2.81 -6.65
CA SER A 275 -0.73 -2.54 -7.51
C SER A 275 -0.28 -2.15 -8.93
N GLY A 276 -0.76 -2.86 -9.95
CA GLY A 276 -0.40 -2.66 -11.35
C GLY A 276 0.46 -3.80 -11.92
N ASN A 277 0.56 -3.86 -13.25
CA ASN A 277 1.28 -4.96 -13.92
C ASN A 277 2.77 -4.97 -13.50
N SER A 278 3.24 -6.12 -13.02
CA SER A 278 4.61 -6.33 -12.54
C SER A 278 5.08 -5.32 -11.46
N ALA A 279 4.15 -4.72 -10.72
CA ALA A 279 4.48 -3.90 -9.55
C ALA A 279 5.00 -4.80 -8.41
N GLY A 280 6.10 -4.42 -7.75
CA GLY A 280 6.64 -5.22 -6.62
C GLY A 280 6.95 -6.68 -6.97
N GLN A 281 7.43 -6.98 -8.18
CA GLN A 281 7.56 -8.34 -8.72
C GLN A 281 8.68 -9.18 -8.09
N ASN A 282 9.63 -8.56 -7.38
CA ASN A 282 10.69 -9.24 -6.63
C ASN A 282 11.03 -8.37 -5.41
N VAL A 283 10.55 -8.74 -4.22
CA VAL A 283 10.70 -7.91 -3.01
C VAL A 283 11.22 -8.75 -1.86
N THR A 284 12.46 -8.49 -1.45
CA THR A 284 13.09 -9.21 -0.33
C THR A 284 12.83 -8.57 1.03
N GLY A 285 12.63 -7.24 1.04
CA GLY A 285 12.33 -6.46 2.24
C GLY A 285 10.84 -6.30 2.54
N SER A 286 10.54 -5.49 3.55
CA SER A 286 9.19 -5.35 4.14
C SER A 286 8.67 -3.91 4.09
N ASP A 287 7.36 -3.77 4.25
CA ASP A 287 6.67 -2.49 4.41
C ASP A 287 6.86 -1.55 3.19
N ASN A 288 7.04 -2.12 1.98
CA ASN A 288 7.20 -1.38 0.74
C ASN A 288 5.87 -1.16 -0.01
N LEU A 289 5.73 -0.02 -0.69
CA LEU A 289 4.60 0.32 -1.55
C LEU A 289 5.06 0.44 -3.01
N ALA A 290 4.38 -0.26 -3.92
CA ALA A 290 4.60 -0.23 -5.36
C ALA A 290 3.24 -0.05 -6.09
N SER A 291 3.06 1.04 -6.82
CA SER A 291 1.80 1.39 -7.50
C SER A 291 2.06 1.87 -8.93
N GLY A 292 1.45 1.24 -9.92
CA GLY A 292 1.68 1.49 -11.34
C GLY A 292 2.50 0.40 -12.02
N THR A 293 2.44 0.37 -13.35
CA THR A 293 3.11 -0.68 -14.15
C THR A 293 4.63 -0.60 -14.02
N ASN A 294 5.28 -1.73 -13.67
CA ASN A 294 6.70 -1.84 -13.33
C ASN A 294 7.17 -0.93 -12.18
N ALA A 295 6.26 -0.38 -11.35
CA ALA A 295 6.65 0.36 -10.17
C ALA A 295 7.29 -0.58 -9.15
N GLY A 296 8.45 -0.22 -8.57
CA GLY A 296 9.07 -1.05 -7.54
C GLY A 296 9.38 -2.49 -8.00
N GLN A 297 9.63 -2.74 -9.30
CA GLN A 297 9.69 -4.10 -9.85
C GLN A 297 10.69 -5.01 -9.11
N SER A 298 11.81 -4.45 -8.66
CA SER A 298 12.78 -5.13 -7.80
C SER A 298 13.17 -4.24 -6.62
N ILE A 299 12.86 -4.66 -5.38
CA ILE A 299 13.18 -3.92 -4.15
C ILE A 299 13.96 -4.81 -3.18
N SER A 300 15.16 -4.36 -2.81
CA SER A 300 16.00 -4.94 -1.77
C SER A 300 16.18 -3.93 -0.63
N GLY A 301 15.22 -3.92 0.29
CA GLY A 301 15.19 -3.06 1.49
C GLY A 301 13.77 -2.74 1.93
N ASN A 302 13.63 -1.90 2.97
CA ASN A 302 12.36 -1.70 3.66
C ASN A 302 11.79 -0.28 3.46
N TYR A 303 10.49 -0.10 3.67
CA TYR A 303 9.83 1.22 3.69
C TYR A 303 9.99 2.07 2.41
N ASN A 304 10.26 1.43 1.26
CA ASN A 304 10.35 2.13 -0.02
C ASN A 304 8.97 2.36 -0.62
N GLN A 305 8.76 3.50 -1.28
CA GLN A 305 7.52 3.88 -1.93
C GLN A 305 7.78 4.20 -3.40
N ALA A 306 7.11 3.50 -4.31
CA ALA A 306 7.23 3.66 -5.75
C ALA A 306 5.83 3.84 -6.36
N SER A 307 5.57 4.95 -7.06
CA SER A 307 4.27 5.30 -7.62
C SER A 307 4.40 5.89 -9.02
N GLY A 308 3.83 5.24 -10.04
CA GLY A 308 3.90 5.65 -11.44
C GLY A 308 4.61 4.63 -12.34
N TRP A 309 4.48 4.80 -13.66
CA TRP A 309 5.05 3.87 -14.64
C TRP A 309 6.58 3.80 -14.53
N GLY A 310 7.12 2.64 -14.17
CA GLY A 310 8.56 2.43 -13.97
C GLY A 310 9.19 3.25 -12.83
N ALA A 311 8.39 3.82 -11.92
CA ALA A 311 8.90 4.51 -10.74
C ALA A 311 9.62 3.53 -9.81
N GLY A 312 10.79 3.88 -9.27
CA GLY A 312 11.48 3.01 -8.31
C GLY A 312 11.79 1.61 -8.88
N ARG A 313 11.97 1.45 -10.20
CA ARG A 313 11.95 0.12 -10.85
C ARG A 313 12.98 -0.85 -10.26
N SER A 314 14.14 -0.35 -9.86
CA SER A 314 15.15 -1.08 -9.09
C SER A 314 15.59 -0.24 -7.89
N VAL A 315 15.36 -0.73 -6.68
CA VAL A 315 15.75 -0.07 -5.42
C VAL A 315 16.58 -1.02 -4.57
N SER A 316 17.76 -0.56 -4.15
CA SER A 316 18.65 -1.25 -3.21
C SER A 316 18.96 -0.34 -2.04
N GLY A 317 18.19 -0.48 -0.95
CA GLY A 317 18.23 0.37 0.23
C GLY A 317 16.82 0.62 0.79
N SER A 318 16.70 1.46 1.81
CA SER A 318 15.45 1.65 2.57
C SER A 318 14.96 3.09 2.58
N TYR A 319 13.67 3.30 2.86
CA TYR A 319 13.03 4.62 2.99
C TYR A 319 13.10 5.51 1.73
N ASN A 320 13.31 4.92 0.55
CA ASN A 320 13.33 5.68 -0.69
C ASN A 320 11.91 5.96 -1.20
N GLN A 321 11.67 7.15 -1.75
CA GLN A 321 10.41 7.57 -2.35
C GLN A 321 10.62 7.88 -3.83
N ALA A 322 9.77 7.35 -4.71
CA ALA A 322 9.81 7.53 -6.15
C ALA A 322 8.39 7.74 -6.68
N SER A 323 8.09 8.90 -7.26
CA SER A 323 6.74 9.27 -7.70
C SER A 323 6.76 9.90 -9.10
N GLY A 324 6.01 9.36 -10.06
CA GLY A 324 5.96 9.81 -11.45
C GLY A 324 6.60 8.84 -12.43
N VAL A 325 6.43 9.10 -13.72
CA VAL A 325 6.93 8.24 -14.81
C VAL A 325 8.46 8.20 -14.77
N ILE A 326 9.03 7.01 -14.62
CA ILE A 326 10.48 6.71 -14.47
C ILE A 326 11.22 7.56 -13.41
N ALA A 327 10.50 8.07 -12.41
CA ALA A 327 11.11 8.70 -11.24
C ALA A 327 11.89 7.66 -10.43
N GLY A 328 13.12 7.94 -9.99
CA GLY A 328 13.87 6.99 -9.16
C GLY A 328 14.09 5.63 -9.84
N GLN A 329 14.18 5.55 -11.17
CA GLN A 329 14.16 4.27 -11.90
C GLN A 329 15.25 3.29 -11.40
N SER A 330 16.40 3.79 -10.97
CA SER A 330 17.44 3.00 -10.31
C SER A 330 17.99 3.76 -9.10
N VAL A 331 17.72 3.27 -7.90
CA VAL A 331 18.15 3.88 -6.63
C VAL A 331 19.02 2.89 -5.85
N THR A 332 20.22 3.30 -5.48
CA THR A 332 21.11 2.60 -4.53
C THR A 332 21.37 3.51 -3.34
N GLY A 333 21.16 3.02 -2.13
CA GLY A 333 21.20 3.81 -0.89
C GLY A 333 19.80 4.11 -0.34
N SER A 334 19.73 4.94 0.70
CA SER A 334 18.52 5.11 1.53
C SER A 334 18.05 6.56 1.66
N TYR A 335 16.79 6.76 2.06
CA TYR A 335 16.18 8.09 2.29
C TYR A 335 16.14 9.02 1.05
N ASN A 336 16.33 8.49 -0.16
CA ASN A 336 16.27 9.29 -1.38
C ASN A 336 14.81 9.57 -1.80
N ASN A 337 14.51 10.76 -2.31
CA ASN A 337 13.19 11.17 -2.77
C ASN A 337 13.23 11.68 -4.22
N ALA A 338 12.53 11.01 -5.14
CA ALA A 338 12.42 11.35 -6.55
C ALA A 338 10.96 11.60 -6.93
N SER A 339 10.61 12.76 -7.49
CA SER A 339 9.23 13.15 -7.81
C SER A 339 9.11 13.89 -9.14
N GLY A 340 8.33 13.37 -10.09
CA GLY A 340 8.13 13.94 -11.43
C GLY A 340 8.66 13.06 -12.56
N TYR A 341 8.36 13.42 -13.81
CA TYR A 341 8.83 12.67 -14.98
C TYR A 341 10.37 12.61 -15.02
N ALA A 342 10.95 11.41 -14.98
CA ALA A 342 12.40 11.17 -14.97
C ALA A 342 13.19 11.94 -13.89
N ALA A 343 12.54 12.33 -12.79
CA ALA A 343 13.22 12.91 -11.65
C ALA A 343 14.07 11.84 -10.96
N GLY A 344 15.31 12.13 -10.58
CA GLY A 344 16.13 11.15 -9.85
C GLY A 344 16.34 9.84 -10.62
N GLN A 345 16.35 9.82 -11.95
CA GLN A 345 16.25 8.56 -12.72
C GLN A 345 17.34 7.55 -12.33
N ARG A 346 18.54 8.03 -11.97
CA ARG A 346 19.62 7.26 -11.36
C ARG A 346 20.07 7.95 -10.07
N VAL A 347 19.94 7.30 -8.91
CA VAL A 347 20.44 7.81 -7.62
C VAL A 347 21.39 6.79 -6.98
N SER A 348 22.52 7.25 -6.47
CA SER A 348 23.50 6.43 -5.74
C SER A 348 24.06 7.16 -4.52
N GLY A 349 23.62 6.76 -3.33
CA GLY A 349 23.96 7.39 -2.05
C GLY A 349 22.69 7.62 -1.22
N ASN A 350 22.76 8.43 -0.17
CA ASN A 350 21.63 8.63 0.75
C ASN A 350 21.11 10.08 0.76
N ASP A 351 19.89 10.24 1.24
CA ASP A 351 19.28 11.55 1.59
C ASP A 351 19.16 12.53 0.40
N ASN A 352 19.24 12.02 -0.83
CA ASN A 352 19.14 12.83 -2.05
C ASN A 352 17.68 13.12 -2.43
N GLN A 353 17.39 14.34 -2.86
CA GLN A 353 16.07 14.81 -3.28
C GLN A 353 16.11 15.27 -4.74
N ALA A 354 15.13 14.87 -5.55
CA ALA A 354 15.00 15.23 -6.96
C ALA A 354 13.52 15.47 -7.28
N SER A 355 13.11 16.68 -7.67
CA SER A 355 11.69 17.04 -7.86
C SER A 355 11.45 17.89 -9.10
N GLY A 356 10.55 17.47 -9.99
CA GLY A 356 10.26 18.11 -11.28
C GLY A 356 10.75 17.31 -12.49
N ARG A 357 10.25 17.67 -13.69
CA ARG A 357 10.61 16.99 -14.94
C ARG A 357 12.13 17.02 -15.16
N ASN A 358 12.75 15.85 -15.29
CA ASN A 358 14.20 15.63 -15.44
C ASN A 358 15.08 16.23 -14.32
N ALA A 359 14.52 16.57 -13.16
CA ALA A 359 15.29 17.08 -12.04
C ALA A 359 16.22 15.99 -11.49
N GLY A 360 17.50 16.25 -11.25
CA GLY A 360 18.37 15.23 -10.64
C GLY A 360 18.50 13.95 -11.47
N GLN A 361 18.50 14.02 -12.81
CA GLN A 361 18.41 12.82 -13.66
C GLN A 361 19.48 11.76 -13.32
N SER A 362 20.69 12.20 -12.93
CA SER A 362 21.69 11.40 -12.24
C SER A 362 22.15 12.11 -10.96
N VAL A 363 22.01 11.49 -9.79
CA VAL A 363 22.52 12.00 -8.51
C VAL A 363 23.44 10.97 -7.85
N THR A 364 24.64 11.40 -7.42
CA THR A 364 25.59 10.53 -6.69
C THR A 364 26.17 11.23 -5.46
N GLY A 365 26.27 10.52 -4.33
CA GLY A 365 26.71 11.06 -3.05
C GLY A 365 25.55 11.32 -2.07
N PHE A 366 25.74 12.25 -1.13
CA PHE A 366 24.85 12.43 0.02
C PHE A 366 24.18 13.81 0.08
N ASP A 367 22.97 13.91 0.63
CA ASP A 367 22.31 15.19 0.97
C ASP A 367 22.15 16.18 -0.21
N ASN A 368 22.07 15.67 -1.45
CA ASN A 368 21.90 16.52 -2.63
C ASN A 368 20.42 16.82 -2.90
N GLN A 369 20.07 18.04 -3.29
CA GLN A 369 18.71 18.45 -3.64
C GLN A 369 18.64 19.05 -5.05
N ALA A 370 17.82 18.51 -5.94
CA ALA A 370 17.50 19.05 -7.25
C ALA A 370 15.98 19.32 -7.34
N SER A 371 15.54 20.51 -7.77
CA SER A 371 14.13 20.88 -7.79
C SER A 371 13.78 21.79 -8.98
N GLY A 372 12.65 21.56 -9.65
CA GLY A 372 12.23 22.28 -10.85
C GLY A 372 12.63 21.59 -12.16
N CYS A 373 12.04 22.07 -13.25
CA CYS A 373 12.21 21.47 -14.58
C CYS A 373 13.67 21.54 -15.06
N ASP A 374 14.26 20.40 -15.40
CA ASP A 374 15.64 20.25 -15.86
C ASP A 374 16.71 20.82 -14.90
N ALA A 375 16.40 20.88 -13.59
CA ALA A 375 17.31 21.33 -12.56
C ALA A 375 18.26 20.21 -12.12
N GLY A 376 19.57 20.48 -11.96
CA GLY A 376 20.48 19.48 -11.41
C GLY A 376 20.57 18.19 -12.24
N GLN A 377 20.50 18.23 -13.58
CA GLN A 377 20.43 17.00 -14.39
C GLN A 377 21.55 15.99 -14.06
N SER A 378 22.75 16.47 -13.69
CA SER A 378 23.79 15.66 -13.04
C SER A 378 24.27 16.31 -11.75
N VAL A 379 24.08 15.65 -10.59
CA VAL A 379 24.62 16.07 -9.30
C VAL A 379 25.57 15.00 -8.76
N SER A 380 26.73 15.39 -8.22
CA SER A 380 27.73 14.45 -7.72
C SER A 380 28.51 15.02 -6.52
N GLY A 381 28.72 14.22 -5.47
CA GLY A 381 29.31 14.64 -4.21
C GLY A 381 28.24 14.97 -3.17
N ASN A 382 28.51 15.88 -2.22
CA ASN A 382 27.66 16.01 -1.02
C ASN A 382 27.06 17.41 -0.82
N ASP A 383 25.90 17.51 -0.17
CA ASP A 383 25.29 18.78 0.26
C ASP A 383 24.99 19.77 -0.89
N ASN A 384 24.74 19.29 -2.11
CA ASN A 384 24.56 20.15 -3.28
C ASN A 384 23.09 20.48 -3.57
N GLN A 385 22.77 21.75 -3.79
CA GLN A 385 21.40 22.24 -4.04
C GLN A 385 21.26 22.88 -5.44
N ALA A 386 20.31 22.41 -6.23
CA ALA A 386 19.83 22.99 -7.48
C ALA A 386 18.30 23.18 -7.39
N SER A 387 17.78 24.36 -7.73
CA SER A 387 16.34 24.66 -7.61
C SER A 387 15.88 25.65 -8.68
N GLY A 388 14.71 25.45 -9.31
CA GLY A 388 14.18 26.28 -10.38
C GLY A 388 14.52 25.79 -11.80
N SER A 389 13.78 26.27 -12.80
CA SER A 389 13.89 25.78 -14.18
C SER A 389 15.30 25.98 -14.76
N PHE A 390 15.90 24.89 -15.27
CA PHE A 390 17.26 24.81 -15.82
C PHE A 390 18.36 25.31 -14.85
N ALA A 391 18.13 25.21 -13.54
CA ALA A 391 19.12 25.59 -12.53
C ALA A 391 20.18 24.50 -12.37
N GLY A 392 21.46 24.87 -12.45
CA GLY A 392 22.58 23.98 -12.12
C GLY A 392 22.61 22.67 -12.92
N LEU A 393 22.62 22.72 -14.26
CA LEU A 393 22.58 21.53 -15.14
C LEU A 393 23.59 20.43 -14.74
N SER A 394 24.78 20.81 -14.29
CA SER A 394 25.72 19.92 -13.61
C SER A 394 26.19 20.56 -12.29
N VAL A 395 26.26 19.76 -11.23
CA VAL A 395 26.73 20.17 -9.90
C VAL A 395 27.61 19.07 -9.29
N THR A 396 28.93 19.14 -9.49
CA THR A 396 29.89 18.15 -8.95
C THR A 396 30.77 18.73 -7.84
N GLY A 397 31.05 17.97 -6.80
CA GLY A 397 31.81 18.38 -5.60
C GLY A 397 30.89 18.53 -4.39
N SER A 398 31.19 19.42 -3.44
CA SER A 398 30.37 19.50 -2.21
C SER A 398 29.94 20.94 -1.85
N ASN A 399 28.80 21.04 -1.16
CA ASN A 399 28.23 22.28 -0.59
C ASN A 399 27.88 23.36 -1.64
N ASN A 400 27.39 22.94 -2.81
CA ASN A 400 26.99 23.85 -3.89
C ASN A 400 25.54 24.37 -3.76
N GLN A 401 25.23 25.56 -4.25
CA GLN A 401 23.85 26.08 -4.32
C GLN A 401 23.56 26.86 -5.61
N ALA A 402 22.49 26.51 -6.34
CA ALA A 402 22.05 27.15 -7.58
C ALA A 402 20.51 27.27 -7.66
N ILE A 403 19.93 28.47 -7.52
CA ILE A 403 18.47 28.64 -7.28
C ILE A 403 17.82 29.68 -8.23
N GLY A 404 17.00 29.26 -9.20
CA GLY A 404 16.11 30.11 -10.00
C GLY A 404 16.15 29.85 -11.52
N ARG A 405 15.29 30.52 -12.28
CA ARG A 405 15.19 30.38 -13.75
C ARG A 405 16.53 30.72 -14.42
N ASN A 406 17.24 29.74 -14.98
CA ASN A 406 18.61 29.90 -15.50
C ASN A 406 19.62 30.45 -14.46
N ALA A 407 19.59 29.97 -13.22
CA ALA A 407 20.60 30.27 -12.19
C ALA A 407 22.01 29.68 -12.48
N GLY A 408 22.28 29.30 -13.73
CA GLY A 408 23.53 29.50 -14.49
C GLY A 408 24.85 28.87 -14.00
N GLN A 409 24.88 28.22 -12.86
CA GLN A 409 26.11 27.67 -12.27
C GLN A 409 26.34 26.23 -12.70
N SER A 410 27.39 26.03 -13.50
CA SER A 410 28.08 24.76 -13.47
C SER A 410 28.88 24.67 -12.16
N VAL A 411 28.53 23.71 -11.29
CA VAL A 411 29.55 22.90 -10.57
C VAL A 411 30.44 23.58 -9.50
N SER A 412 30.78 22.89 -8.40
CA SER A 412 32.00 23.27 -7.66
C SER A 412 32.58 22.28 -6.64
N GLY A 413 33.90 22.37 -6.49
CA GLY A 413 34.66 21.92 -5.33
C GLY A 413 35.05 23.01 -4.31
N SER A 414 34.35 24.14 -4.19
CA SER A 414 34.48 25.15 -3.09
C SER A 414 33.80 26.52 -3.33
N PHE A 415 33.22 26.81 -4.50
CA PHE A 415 32.57 28.11 -4.74
C PHE A 415 31.37 28.12 -5.70
N ASN A 416 30.22 28.60 -5.21
CA ASN A 416 28.90 28.64 -5.84
C ASN A 416 27.88 29.36 -4.95
N ASN A 417 27.07 30.32 -5.47
CA ASN A 417 25.72 30.57 -4.93
C ASN A 417 24.74 31.39 -5.83
N ALA A 418 23.91 30.70 -6.64
CA ALA A 418 22.65 31.14 -7.27
C ALA A 418 22.67 32.47 -8.12
N SER A 419 21.59 33.19 -8.51
CA SER A 419 20.14 32.98 -8.37
C SER A 419 19.32 33.74 -9.42
N GLY A 420 18.39 33.08 -10.12
CA GLY A 420 17.39 33.72 -11.00
C GLY A 420 17.84 33.93 -12.45
N GLY A 421 17.01 34.62 -13.25
CA GLY A 421 17.34 34.88 -14.65
C GLY A 421 18.52 35.83 -14.75
N PHE A 422 19.66 35.37 -15.29
CA PHE A 422 21.04 35.80 -14.99
C PHE A 422 21.61 35.10 -13.73
N ALA A 423 22.81 34.51 -13.87
CA ALA A 423 23.80 34.11 -12.85
C ALA A 423 23.75 32.68 -12.30
N GLY A 424 24.78 31.86 -12.48
CA GLY A 424 25.97 32.05 -13.35
C GLY A 424 26.96 33.16 -12.93
N GLN A 425 26.88 33.60 -11.70
CA GLN A 425 27.99 34.24 -10.98
C GLN A 425 28.65 33.02 -10.26
N SER A 426 29.93 33.05 -9.92
CA SER A 426 30.81 31.87 -9.82
C SER A 426 30.40 30.73 -8.86
N VAL A 427 30.57 29.40 -9.13
CA VAL A 427 31.50 28.53 -9.92
C VAL A 427 32.96 28.42 -9.42
N THR A 428 33.55 27.21 -9.26
CA THR A 428 34.87 26.85 -8.62
C THR A 428 36.19 27.41 -9.22
N GLY A 429 37.37 27.47 -8.54
CA GLY A 429 37.76 27.26 -7.11
C GLY A 429 38.33 28.53 -6.38
N ASN A 430 37.95 28.78 -5.11
CA ASN A 430 38.19 29.96 -4.20
C ASN A 430 37.20 31.17 -4.05
N ASN A 431 36.37 31.64 -5.02
CA ASN A 431 35.94 33.08 -5.08
C ASN A 431 34.40 33.41 -5.23
N ASN A 432 33.49 32.61 -4.68
CA ASN A 432 31.98 32.63 -4.72
C ASN A 432 31.25 33.85 -5.32
N GLN A 433 30.21 33.70 -6.18
CA GLN A 433 29.28 34.82 -6.52
C GLN A 433 27.81 34.44 -6.99
N ALA A 434 26.84 35.41 -7.04
CA ALA A 434 25.34 35.29 -7.27
C ALA A 434 24.52 36.07 -8.41
N SER A 435 23.17 36.10 -8.39
CA SER A 435 22.24 37.19 -8.88
C SER A 435 21.66 37.36 -10.33
N GLY A 436 20.32 37.42 -10.37
CA GLY A 436 19.43 37.72 -11.50
C GLY A 436 19.33 39.19 -11.95
N LEU A 437 18.97 39.41 -13.22
CA LEU A 437 19.10 40.64 -14.02
C LEU A 437 20.44 41.39 -13.82
N ALA A 438 21.52 40.69 -13.40
CA ALA A 438 22.77 41.30 -12.94
C ALA A 438 24.02 40.35 -12.83
N ALA A 439 24.13 39.27 -13.62
CA ALA A 439 25.21 38.27 -13.46
C ALA A 439 26.65 38.72 -13.75
N SER A 440 27.63 38.02 -13.14
CA SER A 440 29.08 38.13 -13.41
C SER A 440 29.92 36.93 -12.89
N VAL A 441 30.36 35.98 -13.73
CA VAL A 441 31.31 34.94 -13.26
C VAL A 441 32.72 35.53 -13.01
N GLY A 442 33.32 35.19 -11.87
CA GLY A 442 34.73 35.44 -11.57
C GLY A 442 35.56 34.18 -11.75
N GLY A 443 36.27 34.05 -12.87
CA GLY A 443 37.22 32.96 -13.11
C GLY A 443 38.57 33.23 -12.46
N GLY A 444 39.23 32.18 -11.95
CA GLY A 444 40.70 32.17 -11.77
C GLY A 444 41.32 33.11 -10.73
N GLY A 445 40.55 33.66 -9.79
CA GLY A 445 41.07 34.43 -8.64
C GLY A 445 40.49 35.84 -8.51
N GLY A 446 39.96 36.14 -7.32
CA GLY A 446 39.43 37.46 -6.94
C GLY A 446 37.96 37.69 -7.30
N LEU A 447 37.25 38.45 -6.45
CA LEU A 447 35.88 38.91 -6.70
C LEU A 447 35.82 39.91 -7.87
N GLN A 448 34.82 39.79 -8.77
CA GLN A 448 34.42 40.88 -9.68
C GLN A 448 32.90 40.91 -9.94
N ALA A 449 32.16 41.66 -9.11
CA ALA A 449 30.85 42.16 -9.52
C ALA A 449 31.03 43.30 -10.53
N LYS A 450 30.31 43.29 -11.67
CA LYS A 450 30.45 44.33 -12.73
C LYS A 450 29.12 44.88 -13.24
N HIS A 451 28.71 46.01 -12.65
CA HIS A 451 28.25 47.12 -13.49
C HIS A 451 29.40 47.54 -14.43
N ARG A 452 29.12 47.88 -15.69
CA ARG A 452 30.09 48.52 -16.59
C ARG A 452 29.45 49.50 -17.57
N ARG A 453 30.13 50.63 -17.80
CA ARG A 453 30.17 51.38 -19.07
C ARG A 453 31.63 51.76 -19.34
N PHE A 454 32.01 51.84 -20.61
CA PHE A 454 33.37 52.06 -21.15
C PHE A 454 33.63 53.58 -21.39
N ASN A 455 34.81 54.13 -21.74
CA ASN A 455 35.94 53.63 -22.56
C ASN A 455 37.32 54.27 -22.19
N GLN A 456 38.42 53.75 -22.75
CA GLN A 456 39.86 54.13 -22.55
C GLN A 456 40.37 55.13 -23.64
N PRO A 457 41.67 55.55 -23.78
CA PRO A 457 42.92 55.19 -23.04
C PRO A 457 43.93 56.34 -22.69
N ALA A 458 44.91 56.03 -21.84
CA ALA A 458 46.36 56.34 -21.94
C ALA A 458 47.06 56.57 -20.58
N GLY A 459 48.19 55.89 -20.34
CA GLY A 459 49.19 56.27 -19.31
C GLY A 459 48.88 55.90 -17.85
N ALA A 460 49.93 55.67 -17.06
CA ALA A 460 49.84 55.30 -15.65
C ALA A 460 49.43 56.49 -14.76
N VAL A 461 48.43 56.31 -13.89
CA VAL A 461 48.00 57.34 -12.92
C VAL A 461 47.65 56.72 -11.55
N GLN A 462 48.22 57.31 -10.49
CA GLN A 462 47.88 57.02 -9.09
C GLN A 462 46.47 57.55 -8.75
N ALA A 463 45.61 56.71 -8.17
CA ALA A 463 44.24 57.09 -7.85
C ALA A 463 44.13 57.94 -6.56
N LYS A 464 43.64 59.18 -6.67
CA LYS A 464 43.10 59.95 -5.53
C LYS A 464 41.63 59.57 -5.32
N ALA A 465 41.29 59.15 -4.09
CA ALA A 465 39.93 58.78 -3.73
C ALA A 465 39.04 59.99 -3.46
N SER A 466 37.79 59.98 -3.95
CA SER A 466 36.74 60.89 -3.50
C SER A 466 35.34 60.29 -3.64
N LEU A 467 34.96 59.40 -2.70
CA LEU A 467 33.59 59.12 -2.22
C LEU A 467 33.65 57.88 -1.30
N ALA A 468 33.71 58.10 0.03
CA ALA A 468 33.85 57.04 1.01
C ALA A 468 32.52 56.71 1.70
N ALA A 469 31.98 55.51 1.46
CA ALA A 469 30.96 54.92 2.32
C ALA A 469 31.62 54.19 3.49
N ILE A 470 31.35 54.62 4.73
CA ILE A 470 32.01 54.09 5.93
C ILE A 470 31.12 53.06 6.63
N THR A 471 31.53 51.79 6.67
CA THR A 471 30.88 50.74 7.47
C THR A 471 31.88 49.93 8.31
N ARG A 472 32.04 50.36 9.56
CA ARG A 472 32.66 49.67 10.73
C ARG A 472 34.13 49.20 10.66
N PRO A 473 35.00 49.73 11.54
CA PRO A 473 36.14 48.99 12.10
C PRO A 473 35.70 48.02 13.22
N ALA A 474 36.57 47.06 13.56
CA ALA A 474 36.41 46.12 14.65
C ALA A 474 36.84 46.72 16.02
N ALA A 475 36.52 46.02 17.11
CA ALA A 475 36.87 46.43 18.46
C ALA A 475 38.24 45.86 18.88
N SER A 476 39.28 46.72 18.90
CA SER A 476 40.51 46.48 19.66
C SER A 476 41.31 47.78 19.87
N GLN A 477 41.63 48.09 21.13
CA GLN A 477 42.80 48.87 21.56
C GLN A 477 43.10 50.25 20.88
N VAL A 478 42.25 51.28 21.07
CA VAL A 478 42.69 52.70 20.90
C VAL A 478 42.03 53.63 21.92
N LYS A 479 42.80 54.60 22.45
CA LYS A 479 42.36 55.68 23.37
C LYS A 479 41.11 56.42 22.89
N ARG A 480 40.23 56.82 23.84
CA ARG A 480 39.08 57.73 23.61
C ARG A 480 39.47 59.00 22.83
N PRO A 481 38.93 59.24 21.63
CA PRO A 481 39.04 60.55 20.97
C PRO A 481 38.11 61.58 21.65
N LYS A 482 38.61 62.79 21.95
CA LYS A 482 37.85 63.85 22.64
C LYS A 482 36.83 64.61 21.76
N ARG A 483 36.60 64.22 20.50
CA ARG A 483 35.59 64.82 19.60
C ARG A 483 34.90 63.77 18.71
N PRO A 484 33.56 63.80 18.56
CA PRO A 484 32.86 63.02 17.55
C PRO A 484 33.07 63.63 16.15
N SER A 485 33.25 62.77 15.15
CA SER A 485 33.31 63.16 13.74
C SER A 485 31.96 63.70 13.24
N GLN A 486 31.99 64.73 12.38
CA GLN A 486 30.79 65.37 11.84
C GLN A 486 30.64 65.00 10.35
N PRO A 487 29.53 64.37 9.94
CA PRO A 487 29.21 64.18 8.53
C PRO A 487 28.80 65.52 7.88
N GLY A 488 29.16 65.70 6.60
CA GLY A 488 28.68 66.80 5.77
C GLY A 488 27.20 66.66 5.35
N PRO A 489 26.66 67.64 4.60
CA PRO A 489 25.29 67.59 4.06
C PRO A 489 25.07 66.35 3.18
N GLY A 490 23.89 65.72 3.30
CA GLY A 490 23.51 64.57 2.45
C GLY A 490 24.01 63.19 2.92
N ALA A 491 24.56 63.06 4.12
CA ALA A 491 25.12 61.80 4.60
C ALA A 491 24.07 60.72 4.94
N HIS A 492 24.21 59.55 4.32
CA HIS A 492 23.51 58.31 4.70
C HIS A 492 24.39 57.46 5.63
N VAL A 493 23.87 57.05 6.79
CA VAL A 493 24.65 56.29 7.79
C VAL A 493 23.96 54.99 8.17
N ALA A 494 24.62 53.86 7.86
CA ALA A 494 24.13 52.52 8.12
C ALA A 494 24.86 51.86 9.30
N ARG A 495 24.10 51.31 10.26
CA ARG A 495 24.59 50.48 11.38
C ARG A 495 25.71 51.10 12.25
N PRO A 496 25.61 52.37 12.70
CA PRO A 496 26.58 52.93 13.64
C PRO A 496 26.50 52.25 15.01
N ALA A 497 27.66 52.08 15.65
CA ALA A 497 27.80 51.60 17.02
C ALA A 497 28.23 52.74 17.95
N GLY A 498 27.60 52.84 19.13
CA GLY A 498 27.84 53.92 20.09
C GLY A 498 26.93 55.15 19.90
N ALA A 499 27.08 56.13 20.81
CA ALA A 499 26.25 57.32 20.83
C ALA A 499 26.61 58.32 19.71
N MET A 500 25.62 58.75 18.94
CA MET A 500 25.82 59.61 17.75
C MET A 500 25.20 61.01 17.91
N GLN A 501 25.93 62.03 17.43
CA GLN A 501 25.44 63.39 17.29
C GLN A 501 25.65 63.93 15.87
N ALA A 502 24.55 64.26 15.18
CA ALA A 502 24.58 64.83 13.82
C ALA A 502 24.20 66.33 13.81
N LYS A 503 24.82 67.08 12.88
CA LYS A 503 24.63 68.54 12.67
C LYS A 503 24.29 68.94 11.22
N ALA A 504 24.19 68.00 10.28
CA ALA A 504 23.82 68.26 8.88
C ALA A 504 22.30 68.47 8.67
N SER A 505 21.92 69.34 7.73
CA SER A 505 20.52 69.76 7.46
C SER A 505 19.54 68.62 7.15
N GLN A 506 20.02 67.55 6.51
CA GLN A 506 19.28 66.33 6.21
C GLN A 506 20.14 65.11 6.55
N VAL A 507 19.57 64.12 7.27
CA VAL A 507 20.25 62.88 7.67
C VAL A 507 19.30 61.69 7.65
N ALA A 508 19.73 60.59 7.02
CA ALA A 508 19.03 59.30 7.03
C ALA A 508 19.86 58.25 7.76
N ILE A 509 19.30 57.64 8.81
CA ILE A 509 20.00 56.69 9.70
C ILE A 509 19.24 55.36 9.75
N THR A 510 19.94 54.27 9.44
CA THR A 510 19.35 52.92 9.37
C THR A 510 20.01 51.96 10.36
N ARG A 511 19.21 51.36 11.25
CA ARG A 511 19.59 50.39 12.28
C ARG A 511 20.72 50.88 13.23
N PRO A 512 20.60 52.05 13.89
CA PRO A 512 21.55 52.46 14.92
C PRO A 512 21.46 51.55 16.15
N ALA A 513 22.62 51.14 16.67
CA ALA A 513 22.73 50.18 17.77
C ALA A 513 22.78 50.82 19.18
N GLY A 514 22.78 52.16 19.27
CA GLY A 514 22.78 52.88 20.55
C GLY A 514 22.07 54.23 20.47
N SER A 515 22.00 54.95 21.59
CA SER A 515 21.29 56.24 21.69
C SER A 515 21.69 57.29 20.63
N VAL A 516 20.68 57.93 20.02
CA VAL A 516 20.86 58.91 18.93
C VAL A 516 20.34 60.29 19.34
N ARG A 517 21.17 61.33 19.15
CA ARG A 517 20.81 62.73 19.43
C ARG A 517 20.99 63.61 18.18
N VAL A 518 19.88 64.04 17.58
CA VAL A 518 19.90 64.89 16.37
C VAL A 518 19.42 66.31 16.70
N LYS A 519 20.09 67.32 16.12
CA LYS A 519 19.82 68.76 16.32
C LYS A 519 19.49 69.50 14.99
N THR A 520 18.89 68.82 14.02
CA THR A 520 18.84 69.29 12.61
C THR A 520 17.46 69.08 11.99
N SER A 521 17.05 69.99 11.10
CA SER A 521 15.67 70.24 10.68
C SER A 521 14.88 69.05 10.12
N GLN A 522 15.53 68.10 9.44
CA GLN A 522 14.86 66.93 8.83
C GLN A 522 15.61 65.62 9.11
N VAL A 523 14.89 64.60 9.60
CA VAL A 523 15.47 63.31 10.02
C VAL A 523 14.58 62.12 9.64
N ALA A 524 15.17 61.14 8.97
CA ALA A 524 14.56 59.84 8.70
C ALA A 524 15.28 58.72 9.48
N LEU A 525 14.53 57.97 10.30
CA LEU A 525 15.07 56.96 11.22
C LEU A 525 14.36 55.60 11.05
N THR A 526 15.12 54.56 10.72
CA THR A 526 14.60 53.21 10.48
C THR A 526 15.19 52.19 11.45
N ARG A 527 14.31 51.53 12.23
CA ARG A 527 14.62 50.46 13.21
C ARG A 527 15.72 50.81 14.25
N PRO A 528 15.57 51.89 15.05
CA PRO A 528 16.45 52.14 16.19
C PRO A 528 16.21 51.14 17.33
N ALA A 529 17.30 50.66 17.94
CA ALA A 529 17.27 49.66 19.01
C ALA A 529 17.06 50.27 20.42
N GLU A 530 17.61 51.45 20.69
CA GLU A 530 17.58 52.11 22.01
C GLU A 530 16.83 53.46 21.99
N ALA A 531 16.90 54.20 23.10
CA ALA A 531 16.20 55.46 23.30
C ALA A 531 16.63 56.56 22.31
N VAL A 532 15.63 57.23 21.72
CA VAL A 532 15.82 58.26 20.69
C VAL A 532 15.39 59.64 21.22
N ARG A 533 16.27 60.64 21.07
CA ARG A 533 16.00 62.02 21.52
C ARG A 533 16.24 63.03 20.40
N VAL A 534 15.16 63.40 19.71
CA VAL A 534 15.15 64.35 18.59
C VAL A 534 14.64 65.72 19.05
N LYS A 535 15.17 66.78 18.43
CA LYS A 535 14.84 68.20 18.68
C LYS A 535 14.33 69.06 17.48
N PRO A 536 14.06 68.55 16.25
CA PRO A 536 13.72 69.40 15.11
C PRO A 536 12.23 69.43 14.74
N SER A 537 11.92 70.28 13.75
CA SER A 537 10.57 70.55 13.23
C SER A 537 9.88 69.37 12.53
N GLN A 538 10.62 68.47 11.85
CA GLN A 538 10.03 67.33 11.12
C GLN A 538 10.78 66.01 11.36
N VAL A 539 10.05 64.96 11.75
CA VAL A 539 10.60 63.63 12.06
C VAL A 539 9.76 62.48 11.47
N ALA A 540 10.41 61.57 10.74
CA ALA A 540 9.81 60.33 10.24
C ALA A 540 10.45 59.09 10.91
N LEU A 541 9.62 58.24 11.52
CA LEU A 541 10.06 57.07 12.30
C LEU A 541 9.39 55.77 11.82
N THR A 542 10.21 54.76 11.52
CA THR A 542 9.75 53.43 11.08
C THR A 542 10.25 52.34 12.03
N ARG A 543 9.32 51.68 12.73
CA ARG A 543 9.53 50.51 13.63
C ARG A 543 10.59 50.74 14.74
N PRO A 544 10.43 51.73 15.64
CA PRO A 544 11.28 51.86 16.83
C PRO A 544 10.98 50.76 17.86
N ALA A 545 12.03 50.21 18.48
CA ALA A 545 11.91 49.22 19.56
C ALA A 545 12.11 49.82 20.97
N GLY A 546 12.92 50.88 21.08
CA GLY A 546 13.18 51.59 22.35
C GLY A 546 12.25 52.78 22.61
N SER A 547 12.37 53.38 23.79
CA SER A 547 11.54 54.52 24.19
C SER A 547 11.87 55.83 23.45
N VAL A 548 10.85 56.51 22.93
CA VAL A 548 11.04 57.74 22.12
C VAL A 548 10.52 58.97 22.85
N ARG A 549 11.34 60.04 22.91
CA ARG A 549 10.96 61.35 23.47
C ARG A 549 11.27 62.48 22.50
N VAL A 550 10.21 63.08 21.95
CA VAL A 550 10.27 64.22 21.02
C VAL A 550 9.89 65.52 21.74
N LYS A 551 10.48 66.65 21.32
CA LYS A 551 10.09 68.00 21.72
C LYS A 551 9.82 68.82 20.45
N GLU A 552 8.53 69.07 20.16
CA GLU A 552 8.03 69.79 18.97
C GLU A 552 8.43 69.16 17.60
N SER A 553 7.83 69.49 16.44
CA SER A 553 6.48 70.05 16.21
C SER A 553 5.62 69.25 15.21
N GLN A 554 6.20 68.39 14.36
CA GLN A 554 5.47 67.39 13.56
C GLN A 554 6.19 66.02 13.52
N VAL A 555 5.45 64.95 13.79
CA VAL A 555 5.97 63.57 13.84
C VAL A 555 5.04 62.60 13.09
N ALA A 556 5.62 61.83 12.17
CA ALA A 556 4.95 60.72 11.48
C ALA A 556 5.56 59.38 11.91
N ILE A 557 4.71 58.44 12.37
CA ILE A 557 5.12 57.10 12.83
C ILE A 557 4.35 56.05 12.03
N THR A 558 5.05 55.21 11.26
CA THR A 558 4.40 54.26 10.34
C THR A 558 4.07 52.89 10.95
N ARG A 559 4.77 52.49 12.02
CA ARG A 559 4.49 51.28 12.83
C ARG A 559 5.27 51.35 14.15
N LEU A 560 4.64 50.91 15.23
CA LEU A 560 5.06 51.10 16.62
C LEU A 560 5.32 49.73 17.30
N ALA A 561 6.37 49.63 18.14
CA ALA A 561 6.74 48.38 18.82
C ALA A 561 7.31 48.60 20.25
N GLY A 562 7.05 49.76 20.86
CA GLY A 562 7.52 50.15 22.19
C GLY A 562 6.89 51.46 22.65
N SER A 563 7.16 51.92 23.88
CA SER A 563 6.45 53.08 24.45
C SER A 563 6.98 54.45 23.97
N VAL A 564 6.07 55.42 23.78
CA VAL A 564 6.38 56.75 23.21
C VAL A 564 5.80 57.87 24.09
N ARG A 565 6.57 58.94 24.32
CA ARG A 565 6.13 60.11 25.11
C ARG A 565 6.38 61.42 24.36
N VAL A 566 5.31 62.00 23.82
CA VAL A 566 5.31 63.24 23.02
C VAL A 566 4.75 64.41 23.85
N LYS A 567 5.18 65.65 23.59
CA LYS A 567 4.45 66.87 23.97
C LYS A 567 3.58 67.32 22.77
N PRO A 568 2.29 67.63 22.95
CA PRO A 568 1.40 67.84 21.81
C PRO A 568 1.65 69.17 21.10
N SER A 569 1.72 69.09 19.77
CA SER A 569 1.33 70.17 18.86
C SER A 569 0.58 69.56 17.66
N GLN A 570 1.17 68.59 16.95
CA GLN A 570 0.47 67.73 15.99
C GLN A 570 1.12 66.32 15.93
N VAL A 571 0.30 65.25 15.95
CA VAL A 571 0.74 63.84 15.80
C VAL A 571 -0.27 63.11 14.92
N ALA A 572 0.21 62.42 13.88
CA ALA A 572 -0.60 61.56 13.03
C ALA A 572 -0.19 60.09 13.21
N LEU A 573 -1.15 59.23 13.50
CA LEU A 573 -0.99 57.77 13.61
C LEU A 573 -1.85 57.07 12.54
N PRO A 574 -1.40 55.94 11.96
CA PRO A 574 -2.21 55.21 10.99
C PRO A 574 -3.34 54.47 11.73
N GLY A 575 -4.60 54.83 11.44
CA GLY A 575 -5.76 53.96 11.71
C GLY A 575 -6.79 54.41 12.75
N GLN A 576 -6.65 55.56 13.44
CA GLN A 576 -7.70 56.07 14.34
C GLN A 576 -7.90 57.59 14.24
N ARG A 577 -9.16 58.04 14.35
CA ARG A 577 -9.56 59.46 14.37
C ARG A 577 -9.02 60.15 15.63
N ALA A 578 -8.74 61.44 15.52
CA ALA A 578 -8.20 62.25 16.62
C ALA A 578 -9.21 62.44 17.76
N GLN A 579 -8.77 62.23 19.00
CA GLN A 579 -9.37 62.81 20.20
C GLN A 579 -8.26 63.44 21.05
N CYS A 580 -8.52 64.66 21.52
CA CYS A 580 -7.56 65.44 22.29
C CYS A 580 -7.67 65.08 23.78
N GLY A 581 -6.63 64.50 24.37
CA GLY A 581 -6.62 64.14 25.79
C GLY A 581 -5.31 63.48 26.21
N SER A 582 -4.68 63.97 27.28
CA SER A 582 -3.38 63.50 27.73
C SER A 582 -3.47 62.14 28.45
N LYS A 583 -3.28 61.03 27.72
CA LYS A 583 -3.10 59.69 28.32
C LYS A 583 -1.70 59.15 28.08
N ARG A 584 -1.12 58.53 29.13
CA ARG A 584 0.00 57.59 28.99
C ARG A 584 -0.58 56.30 28.42
N LEU A 585 -0.21 55.94 27.19
CA LEU A 585 -0.33 54.58 26.69
C LEU A 585 0.94 53.82 27.11
N ARG A 586 0.78 52.61 27.64
CA ARG A 586 1.89 51.68 27.92
C ARG A 586 2.21 50.89 26.65
#